data_AF-A0A7V8YCX4-F1
#
_entry.id   AF-A0A7V8YCX4-F1
#
_cell.length_a   1.000
_cell.length_b   1.000
_cell.length_c   1.000
_cell.angle_alpha   90.00
_cell.angle_beta   90.00
_cell.angle_gamma   90.00
#
_symmetry.space_group_name_H-M   'P 1'
#
loop_
_entity.id
_entity.type
_entity.pdbx_description
1 polymer ?
#
loop_
_entity_poly.entity_id
_entity_poly.type
_entity_poly.pdbx_seq_one_letter_code
_entity_poly.pdbx_strand_id
1 'polypeptide(L)'
;ERVDWSESWRRSLVALVESPLDLVKQAACEGLVPLRLAVRATRTVALADQAEWLAEATLGPEPQEVRALESFDGSDGDTIRRGRRLARICLGRAATAREVDHYLVACWRDRVPAEEILAAGREAPPVPEPLPALSWAWCAAAGEPASIAEALLDVEQLQAVLRGRTAVIAKAWMLVGHEALWTEGFRNEEECAREVLGLSLRQAQRLARLGWTLDWYPEVEAAIRRGLPVRQADRIGRVGGPSTVRDWLAVAERVGRRELDRALDDVGDGPSRPILDAYSEAIRLATSAVGPEARVALPHPDPPLAPLPVRAPAELLPAARWWLETVRIPAKSGFARVKERDRHRCQNPECGRQSLRIEAHHLVMRSEGGSDELDNGVAACRVCHLRGLHGGRLTARAMDVGGRGAILWTWADGRQVLAFREVSTEH
;
A
#
# COMPACT_ATOMS: atom_id res chain seq x y z
N GLU A 1 -15.67 19.77 16.55
CA GLU A 1 -14.21 19.54 16.47
C GLU A 1 -13.67 20.01 15.12
N ARG A 2 -12.40 20.46 15.01
CA ARG A 2 -11.78 20.73 13.69
C ARG A 2 -11.54 19.39 12.98
N VAL A 3 -12.16 19.23 11.82
CA VAL A 3 -12.14 18.04 10.98
C VAL A 3 -10.89 18.11 10.08
N ASP A 4 -9.97 17.14 10.17
CA ASP A 4 -8.88 16.99 9.20
C ASP A 4 -9.49 16.42 7.90
N TRP A 5 -9.43 17.12 6.77
CA TRP A 5 -9.97 16.62 5.50
C TRP A 5 -9.04 15.62 4.77
N SER A 6 -8.06 15.05 5.47
CA SER A 6 -7.25 13.95 4.95
C SER A 6 -8.12 12.79 4.47
N GLU A 7 -7.61 12.06 3.46
CA GLU A 7 -8.35 10.94 2.87
C GLU A 7 -8.68 9.84 3.89
N SER A 8 -7.81 9.64 4.89
CA SER A 8 -8.05 8.67 5.95
C SER A 8 -9.20 9.08 6.87
N TRP A 9 -9.31 10.38 7.16
CA TRP A 9 -10.38 10.91 7.99
C TRP A 9 -11.71 10.88 7.25
N ARG A 10 -11.73 11.32 5.98
CA ARG A 10 -12.91 11.22 5.11
C ARG A 10 -13.45 9.79 5.04
N ARG A 11 -12.58 8.79 4.81
CA ARG A 11 -13.00 7.37 4.83
C ARG A 11 -13.58 6.94 6.17
N SER A 12 -13.00 7.40 7.27
CA SER A 12 -13.46 7.01 8.60
C SER A 12 -14.79 7.72 8.97
N LEU A 13 -15.00 8.94 8.50
CA LEU A 13 -16.26 9.67 8.63
C LEU A 13 -17.37 9.00 7.80
N VAL A 14 -17.08 8.64 6.54
CA VAL A 14 -18.01 7.87 5.69
C VAL A 14 -18.38 6.56 6.38
N ALA A 15 -17.40 5.83 6.91
CA ALA A 15 -17.66 4.59 7.66
C ALA A 15 -18.57 4.81 8.88
N LEU A 16 -18.46 5.94 9.58
CA LEU A 16 -19.37 6.27 10.69
C LEU A 16 -20.78 6.54 10.20
N VAL A 17 -20.93 7.35 9.15
CA VAL A 17 -22.23 7.70 8.57
C VAL A 17 -22.94 6.46 8.04
N GLU A 18 -22.21 5.56 7.38
CA GLU A 18 -22.72 4.29 6.83
C GLU A 18 -22.93 3.21 7.89
N SER A 19 -22.35 3.36 9.09
CA SER A 19 -22.50 2.36 10.15
C SER A 19 -23.91 2.38 10.78
N PRO A 20 -24.38 1.25 11.35
CA PRO A 20 -25.64 1.18 12.08
C PRO A 20 -25.52 1.71 13.53
N LEU A 21 -24.45 2.47 13.85
CA LEU A 21 -24.19 2.97 15.20
C LEU A 21 -24.99 4.25 15.49
N ASP A 22 -26.32 4.15 15.50
CA ASP A 22 -27.24 5.29 15.63
C ASP A 22 -27.08 6.06 16.94
N LEU A 23 -26.86 5.37 18.07
CA LEU A 23 -26.65 6.03 19.37
C LEU A 23 -25.33 6.80 19.39
N VAL A 24 -24.28 6.24 18.77
CA VAL A 24 -22.98 6.91 18.69
C VAL A 24 -23.04 8.14 17.77
N LYS A 25 -23.74 8.03 16.63
CA LYS A 25 -23.99 9.16 15.72
C LYS A 25 -24.76 10.27 16.43
N GLN A 26 -25.82 9.92 17.15
CA GLN A 26 -26.62 10.87 17.93
C GLN A 26 -25.78 11.58 18.99
N ALA A 27 -25.04 10.83 19.81
CA ALA A 27 -24.17 11.40 20.85
C ALA A 27 -23.08 12.33 20.28
N ALA A 28 -22.55 12.03 19.09
CA ALA A 28 -21.60 12.90 18.41
C ALA A 28 -22.25 14.20 17.90
N CYS A 29 -23.47 14.12 17.37
CA CYS A 29 -24.25 15.27 16.93
C CYS A 29 -24.66 16.18 18.10
N GLU A 30 -24.99 15.59 19.24
CA GLU A 30 -25.35 16.29 20.48
C GLU A 30 -24.11 16.81 21.24
N GLY A 31 -22.90 16.47 20.79
CA GLY A 31 -21.65 16.90 21.41
C GLY A 31 -21.29 16.17 22.70
N LEU A 32 -21.99 15.09 23.04
CA LEU A 32 -21.74 14.23 24.21
C LEU A 32 -20.42 13.46 24.07
N VAL A 33 -20.08 13.08 22.85
CA VAL A 33 -18.77 12.48 22.53
C VAL A 33 -18.09 13.25 21.40
N PRO A 34 -16.74 13.37 21.44
CA PRO A 34 -15.98 13.90 20.33
C PRO A 34 -16.21 13.11 19.03
N LEU A 35 -16.36 13.79 17.88
CA LEU A 35 -16.50 13.15 16.55
C LEU A 35 -15.33 12.19 16.26
N ARG A 36 -14.12 12.52 16.70
CA ARG A 36 -12.95 11.62 16.61
C ARG A 36 -13.12 10.30 17.36
N LEU A 37 -13.88 10.31 18.44
CA LEU A 37 -14.17 9.12 19.24
C LEU A 37 -15.30 8.32 18.60
N ALA A 38 -16.35 9.00 18.14
CA ALA A 38 -17.45 8.39 17.38
C ALA A 38 -16.96 7.66 16.12
N VAL A 39 -16.06 8.29 15.35
CA VAL A 39 -15.47 7.67 14.15
C VAL A 39 -14.68 6.39 14.47
N ARG A 40 -14.06 6.29 15.66
CA ARG A 40 -13.36 5.07 16.09
C ARG A 40 -14.31 3.95 16.48
N ALA A 41 -15.50 4.28 17.00
CA ALA A 41 -16.50 3.29 17.43
C ALA A 41 -16.85 2.29 16.31
N THR A 42 -16.83 2.75 15.06
CA THR A 42 -17.05 1.92 13.85
C THR A 42 -16.15 0.68 13.75
N ARG A 43 -15.04 0.63 14.48
CA ARG A 43 -14.08 -0.47 14.45
C ARG A 43 -14.10 -1.34 15.71
N THR A 44 -14.75 -0.88 16.78
CA THR A 44 -14.56 -1.44 18.13
C THR A 44 -15.86 -1.71 18.87
N VAL A 45 -16.99 -1.17 18.40
CA VAL A 45 -18.27 -1.24 19.11
C VAL A 45 -19.24 -2.08 18.30
N ALA A 46 -19.77 -3.14 18.92
CA ALA A 46 -20.87 -3.90 18.33
C ALA A 46 -22.20 -3.13 18.51
N LEU A 47 -23.19 -3.44 17.66
CA LEU A 47 -24.48 -2.76 17.65
C LEU A 47 -25.18 -2.76 19.03
N ALA A 48 -25.08 -3.88 19.75
CA ALA A 48 -25.69 -4.07 21.07
C ALA A 48 -25.01 -3.28 22.19
N ASP A 49 -23.73 -2.93 22.02
CA ASP A 49 -22.89 -2.41 23.11
C ASP A 49 -22.78 -0.88 23.08
N GLN A 50 -23.50 -0.21 22.17
CA GLN A 50 -23.38 1.24 21.98
C GLN A 50 -23.67 2.05 23.24
N ALA A 51 -24.68 1.67 24.00
CA ALA A 51 -25.08 2.40 25.21
C ALA A 51 -24.03 2.28 26.32
N GLU A 52 -23.48 1.09 26.52
CA GLU A 52 -22.40 0.83 27.48
C GLU A 52 -21.12 1.57 27.06
N TRP A 53 -20.74 1.47 25.78
CA TRP A 53 -19.60 2.19 25.24
C TRP A 53 -19.73 3.71 25.38
N LEU A 54 -20.93 4.27 25.18
CA LEU A 54 -21.18 5.70 25.38
C LEU A 54 -21.04 6.09 26.84
N ALA A 55 -21.58 5.29 27.77
CA ALA A 55 -21.43 5.53 29.19
C ALA A 55 -19.94 5.60 29.60
N GLU A 56 -19.13 4.67 29.10
CA GLU A 56 -17.67 4.69 29.31
C GLU A 56 -16.98 5.87 28.64
N ALA A 57 -17.34 6.17 27.38
CA ALA A 57 -16.75 7.26 26.61
C ALA A 57 -16.98 8.65 27.25
N THR A 58 -18.11 8.82 27.95
CA THR A 58 -18.48 10.09 28.61
C THR A 58 -17.74 10.29 29.93
N LEU A 59 -17.23 9.22 30.56
CA LEU A 59 -16.40 9.29 31.77
C LEU A 59 -14.98 9.82 31.49
N GLY A 60 -14.67 10.11 30.22
CA GLY A 60 -13.34 10.48 29.75
C GLY A 60 -12.52 9.24 29.42
N PRO A 61 -11.63 9.31 28.42
CA PRO A 61 -10.81 8.15 28.08
C PRO A 61 -9.95 7.77 29.28
N GLU A 62 -9.93 6.48 29.65
CA GLU A 62 -8.78 5.99 30.40
C GLU A 62 -7.52 6.41 29.64
N PRO A 63 -6.50 6.95 30.32
CA PRO A 63 -5.23 7.24 29.68
C PRO A 63 -4.76 5.93 29.03
N GLN A 64 -4.80 5.88 27.70
CA GLN A 64 -4.24 4.75 26.99
C GLN A 64 -2.76 4.74 27.36
N GLU A 65 -2.34 3.79 28.22
CA GLU A 65 -0.94 3.66 28.60
C GLU A 65 -0.12 3.69 27.31
N VAL A 66 0.73 4.71 27.20
CA VAL A 66 1.68 4.78 26.11
C VAL A 66 2.62 3.62 26.33
N ARG A 67 2.30 2.45 25.75
CA ARG A 67 3.13 1.25 25.85
C ARG A 67 4.54 1.65 25.44
N ALA A 68 5.45 1.64 26.41
CA ALA A 68 6.84 1.97 26.17
C ALA A 68 7.36 1.05 25.06
N LEU A 69 7.83 1.63 23.96
CA LEU A 69 8.45 0.87 22.89
C LEU A 69 9.92 0.72 23.21
N GLU A 70 10.37 -0.53 23.34
CA GLU A 70 11.78 -0.87 23.45
C GLU A 70 12.44 -0.84 22.07
N SER A 71 13.77 -0.85 22.07
CA SER A 71 14.59 -0.87 20.86
C SER A 71 15.36 -2.18 20.81
N PHE A 72 15.12 -2.95 19.75
CA PHE A 72 15.78 -4.26 19.52
C PHE A 72 16.72 -4.15 18.32
N ASP A 73 18.01 -4.37 18.53
CA ASP A 73 19.03 -4.35 17.49
C ASP A 73 19.54 -5.77 17.17
N GLY A 74 20.44 -5.86 16.19
CA GLY A 74 21.10 -7.10 15.78
C GLY A 74 20.16 -8.29 15.62
N SER A 75 20.53 -9.41 16.24
CA SER A 75 19.80 -10.69 16.13
C SER A 75 18.37 -10.65 16.68
N ASP A 76 18.09 -9.80 17.67
CA ASP A 76 16.76 -9.66 18.25
C ASP A 76 15.84 -8.88 17.31
N GLY A 77 16.35 -7.80 16.71
CA GLY A 77 15.66 -7.08 15.65
C GLY A 77 15.34 -8.00 14.46
N ASP A 78 16.27 -8.85 14.06
CA ASP A 78 16.09 -9.81 12.96
C ASP A 78 15.05 -10.88 13.28
N THR A 79 15.05 -11.39 14.51
CA THR A 79 14.05 -12.33 15.01
C THR A 79 12.65 -11.74 14.90
N ILE A 80 12.46 -10.49 15.34
CA ILE A 80 11.17 -9.78 15.23
C ILE A 80 10.76 -9.60 13.76
N ARG A 81 11.69 -9.21 12.87
CA ARG A 81 11.37 -9.05 11.44
C ARG A 81 10.94 -10.35 10.79
N ARG A 82 11.65 -11.45 11.06
CA ARG A 82 11.33 -12.79 10.55
C ARG A 82 9.96 -13.24 11.08
N GLY A 83 9.69 -13.06 12.37
CA GLY A 83 8.39 -13.34 12.98
C GLY A 83 7.26 -12.56 12.30
N ARG A 84 7.41 -11.23 12.16
CA ARG A 84 6.45 -10.38 11.44
C ARG A 84 6.22 -10.82 9.99
N ARG A 85 7.28 -11.21 9.29
CA ARG A 85 7.19 -11.67 7.90
C ARG A 85 6.36 -12.94 7.78
N LEU A 86 6.63 -13.92 8.63
CA LEU A 86 5.88 -15.17 8.66
C LEU A 86 4.42 -14.94 9.08
N ALA A 87 4.20 -14.14 10.12
CA ALA A 87 2.86 -13.77 10.59
C ALA A 87 2.02 -13.09 9.48
N ARG A 88 2.62 -12.23 8.64
CA ARG A 88 1.92 -11.65 7.48
C ARG A 88 1.45 -12.69 6.47
N ILE A 89 2.22 -13.75 6.26
CA ILE A 89 1.82 -14.86 5.38
C ILE A 89 0.63 -15.60 5.99
N CYS A 90 0.66 -15.86 7.30
CA CYS A 90 -0.40 -16.57 8.03
C CYS A 90 -1.67 -15.74 8.21
N LEU A 91 -1.60 -14.41 8.35
CA LEU A 91 -2.78 -13.54 8.50
C LEU A 91 -3.72 -13.56 7.29
N GLY A 92 -3.22 -13.89 6.10
CA GLY A 92 -4.05 -14.02 4.90
C GLY A 92 -4.67 -12.73 4.35
N ARG A 93 -4.39 -11.57 4.97
CA ARG A 93 -4.88 -10.22 4.60
C ARG A 93 -3.79 -9.16 4.71
N ALA A 94 -4.05 -7.98 4.14
CA ALA A 94 -3.21 -6.81 4.39
C ALA A 94 -3.35 -6.39 5.87
N ALA A 95 -2.22 -6.15 6.52
CA ALA A 95 -2.13 -5.77 7.93
C ALA A 95 -0.99 -4.77 8.13
N THR A 96 -1.24 -3.77 8.97
CA THR A 96 -0.23 -2.82 9.47
C THR A 96 0.77 -3.54 10.38
N ALA A 97 1.94 -2.93 10.61
CA ALA A 97 2.93 -3.49 11.54
C ALA A 97 2.33 -3.72 12.94
N ARG A 98 1.49 -2.80 13.42
CA ARG A 98 0.81 -2.92 14.72
C ARG A 98 -0.16 -4.09 14.78
N GLU A 99 -0.96 -4.30 13.74
CA GLU A 99 -1.87 -5.46 13.68
C GLU A 99 -1.10 -6.77 13.68
N VAL A 100 0.04 -6.83 12.97
CA VAL A 100 0.91 -8.02 12.97
C VAL A 100 1.50 -8.26 14.36
N ASP A 101 1.94 -7.21 15.04
CA ASP A 101 2.50 -7.32 16.40
C ASP A 101 1.45 -7.79 17.40
N HIS A 102 0.24 -7.22 17.35
CA HIS A 102 -0.88 -7.64 18.19
C HIS A 102 -1.22 -9.12 17.94
N TYR A 103 -1.27 -9.53 16.68
CA TYR A 103 -1.54 -10.92 16.32
C TYR A 103 -0.47 -11.88 16.86
N LEU A 104 0.82 -11.54 16.70
CA LEU A 104 1.94 -12.32 17.24
C LEU A 104 1.83 -12.48 18.76
N VAL A 105 1.62 -11.38 19.47
CA VAL A 105 1.52 -11.36 20.94
C VAL A 105 0.29 -12.12 21.42
N ALA A 106 -0.87 -11.97 20.77
CA ALA A 106 -2.08 -12.69 21.11
C ALA A 106 -1.89 -14.21 20.96
N CYS A 107 -1.43 -14.68 19.80
CA CYS A 107 -1.18 -16.10 19.59
C CYS A 107 -0.17 -16.68 20.58
N TRP A 108 0.87 -15.92 20.93
CA TRP A 108 1.87 -16.33 21.91
C TRP A 108 1.29 -16.43 23.33
N ARG A 109 0.49 -15.45 23.76
CA ARG A 109 -0.14 -15.46 25.09
C ARG A 109 -1.13 -16.60 25.23
N ASP A 110 -1.95 -16.80 24.21
CA ASP A 110 -3.02 -17.81 24.21
C ASP A 110 -2.51 -19.20 23.81
N ARG A 111 -1.22 -19.30 23.45
CA ARG A 111 -0.56 -20.53 22.98
C ARG A 111 -1.34 -21.23 21.85
N VAL A 112 -1.85 -20.42 20.92
CA VAL A 112 -2.66 -20.92 19.80
C VAL A 112 -1.88 -21.98 19.02
N PRO A 113 -2.44 -23.18 18.80
CA PRO A 113 -1.75 -24.24 18.07
C PRO A 113 -1.39 -23.84 16.63
N ALA A 114 -0.25 -24.35 16.13
CA ALA A 114 0.24 -23.99 14.80
C ALA A 114 -0.74 -24.43 13.70
N GLU A 115 -1.38 -25.59 13.85
CA GLU A 115 -2.39 -26.08 12.92
C GLU A 115 -3.59 -25.14 12.78
N GLU A 116 -4.03 -24.54 13.89
CA GLU A 116 -5.15 -23.60 13.92
C GLU A 116 -4.76 -22.28 13.22
N ILE A 117 -3.57 -21.75 13.52
CA ILE A 117 -2.99 -20.58 12.85
C ILE A 117 -2.94 -20.79 11.33
N LEU A 118 -2.45 -21.95 10.90
CA LEU A 118 -2.29 -22.27 9.48
C LEU A 118 -3.64 -22.55 8.80
N ALA A 119 -4.62 -23.13 9.51
CA ALA A 119 -5.96 -23.34 9.02
C ALA A 119 -6.69 -22.00 8.81
N ALA A 120 -6.68 -21.13 9.82
CA ALA A 120 -7.25 -19.79 9.75
C ALA A 120 -6.65 -18.97 8.61
N GLY A 121 -5.32 -19.05 8.41
CA GLY A 121 -4.65 -18.35 7.33
C GLY A 121 -5.01 -18.83 5.91
N ARG A 122 -5.61 -20.02 5.79
CA ARG A 122 -6.13 -20.57 4.52
C ARG A 122 -7.60 -20.25 4.31
N GLU A 123 -8.31 -19.85 5.36
CA GLU A 123 -9.73 -19.55 5.29
C GLU A 123 -10.00 -18.32 4.41
N ALA A 124 -11.11 -18.37 3.67
CA ALA A 124 -11.54 -17.21 2.90
C ALA A 124 -12.03 -16.13 3.88
N PRO A 125 -11.64 -14.85 3.69
CA PRO A 125 -12.25 -13.79 4.46
C PRO A 125 -13.76 -13.79 4.21
N PRO A 126 -14.57 -13.44 5.21
CA PRO A 126 -16.02 -13.37 5.04
C PRO A 126 -16.34 -12.45 3.85
N VAL A 127 -17.40 -12.80 3.13
CA VAL A 127 -17.93 -11.94 2.07
C VAL A 127 -18.36 -10.63 2.74
N PRO A 128 -17.80 -9.47 2.35
CA PRO A 128 -18.23 -8.20 2.92
C PRO A 128 -19.72 -8.02 2.68
N GLU A 129 -20.43 -7.43 3.64
CA GLU A 129 -21.84 -7.10 3.48
C GLU A 129 -22.04 -6.25 2.22
N PRO A 130 -23.15 -6.46 1.48
CA PRO A 130 -23.45 -5.66 0.32
C PRO A 130 -23.56 -4.19 0.73
N LEU A 131 -22.74 -3.34 0.11
CA LEU A 131 -22.85 -1.90 0.29
C LEU A 131 -24.24 -1.45 -0.15
N PRO A 132 -24.89 -0.51 0.56
CA PRO A 132 -26.16 0.05 0.13
C PRO A 132 -26.01 0.66 -1.27
N ALA A 133 -27.13 0.69 -2.01
CA ALA A 133 -27.14 1.35 -3.31
C ALA A 133 -26.70 2.81 -3.16
N LEU A 134 -25.68 3.21 -3.94
CA LEU A 134 -25.21 4.59 -3.96
C LEU A 134 -26.35 5.48 -4.44
N SER A 135 -26.75 6.45 -3.62
CA SER A 135 -27.70 7.50 -4.02
C SER A 135 -26.93 8.70 -4.54
N TRP A 136 -27.35 9.22 -5.70
CA TRP A 136 -26.83 10.47 -6.28
C TRP A 136 -27.61 11.71 -5.83
N ALA A 137 -28.61 11.56 -4.95
CA ALA A 137 -29.49 12.65 -4.52
C ALA A 137 -28.76 13.86 -3.88
N TRP A 138 -27.52 13.66 -3.42
CA TRP A 138 -26.68 14.71 -2.86
C TRP A 138 -25.96 15.57 -3.92
N CYS A 139 -25.96 15.19 -5.19
CA CYS A 139 -25.15 15.82 -6.25
C CYS A 139 -26.01 16.49 -7.34
N ALA A 140 -27.06 17.22 -6.94
CA ALA A 140 -28.03 17.86 -7.86
C ALA A 140 -27.44 18.97 -8.77
N ALA A 141 -26.19 19.38 -8.57
CA ALA A 141 -25.58 20.51 -9.29
C ALA A 141 -24.73 20.11 -10.51
N ALA A 142 -24.44 18.82 -10.70
CA ALA A 142 -23.78 18.32 -11.90
C ALA A 142 -24.83 17.53 -12.71
N GLY A 143 -25.01 17.85 -13.99
CA GLY A 143 -25.91 17.08 -14.85
C GLY A 143 -25.53 15.60 -14.87
N GLU A 144 -26.51 14.72 -15.03
CA GLU A 144 -26.24 13.29 -15.19
C GLU A 144 -25.42 13.06 -16.47
N PRO A 145 -24.28 12.34 -16.42
CA PRO A 145 -23.47 12.09 -17.61
C PRO A 145 -24.26 11.25 -18.61
N ALA A 146 -24.20 11.56 -19.90
CA ALA A 146 -24.96 10.87 -20.94
C ALA A 146 -24.43 9.46 -21.23
N SER A 147 -23.25 9.10 -20.73
CA SER A 147 -22.67 7.76 -20.83
C SER A 147 -21.63 7.45 -19.75
N ILE A 148 -21.28 6.17 -19.58
CA ILE A 148 -20.17 5.74 -18.72
C ILE A 148 -18.83 6.34 -19.18
N ALA A 149 -18.62 6.46 -20.49
CA ALA A 149 -17.38 7.02 -21.03
C ALA A 149 -17.21 8.51 -20.67
N GLU A 150 -18.29 9.28 -20.80
CA GLU A 150 -18.34 10.69 -20.37
C GLU A 150 -18.14 10.82 -18.86
N ALA A 151 -18.82 9.99 -18.06
CA ALA A 151 -18.66 9.98 -16.62
C ALA A 151 -17.20 9.72 -16.20
N LEU A 152 -16.52 8.78 -16.86
CA LEU A 152 -15.10 8.50 -16.61
C LEU A 152 -14.20 9.68 -17.00
N LEU A 153 -14.48 10.33 -18.13
CA LEU A 153 -13.74 11.52 -18.57
C LEU A 153 -13.89 12.68 -17.59
N ASP A 154 -15.11 12.95 -17.11
CA ASP A 154 -15.38 14.00 -16.13
C ASP A 154 -14.67 13.71 -14.80
N VAL A 155 -14.68 12.46 -14.35
CA VAL A 155 -13.93 12.03 -13.16
C VAL A 155 -12.43 12.25 -13.36
N GLU A 156 -11.87 11.91 -14.53
CA GLU A 156 -10.46 12.13 -14.83
C GLU A 156 -10.09 13.62 -14.83
N GLN A 157 -10.93 14.48 -15.42
CA GLN A 157 -10.74 15.93 -15.41
C GLN A 157 -10.80 16.51 -14.00
N LEU A 158 -11.82 16.14 -13.21
CA LEU A 158 -11.94 16.56 -11.81
C LEU A 158 -10.74 16.10 -10.98
N GLN A 159 -10.30 14.86 -11.16
CA GLN A 159 -9.09 14.37 -10.50
C GLN A 159 -7.85 15.14 -10.94
N ALA A 160 -7.72 15.52 -12.22
CA ALA A 160 -6.61 16.35 -12.69
C ALA A 160 -6.61 17.74 -12.05
N VAL A 161 -7.77 18.39 -11.92
CA VAL A 161 -7.93 19.66 -11.21
C VAL A 161 -7.56 19.51 -9.73
N LEU A 162 -8.05 18.46 -9.06
CA LEU A 162 -7.72 18.18 -7.67
C LEU A 162 -6.22 17.92 -7.45
N ARG A 163 -5.56 17.22 -8.40
CA ARG A 163 -4.10 17.02 -8.39
C ARG A 163 -3.36 18.35 -8.55
N GLY A 164 -3.78 19.19 -9.50
CA GLY A 164 -3.20 20.52 -9.74
C GLY A 164 -3.34 21.46 -8.54
N ARG A 165 -4.49 21.43 -7.83
CA ARG A 165 -4.71 22.20 -6.60
C ARG A 165 -3.66 21.89 -5.53
N THR A 166 -3.26 20.62 -5.39
CA THR A 166 -2.27 20.23 -4.38
C THR A 166 -0.91 20.87 -4.66
N ALA A 167 -0.50 20.96 -5.94
CA ALA A 167 0.74 21.63 -6.34
C ALA A 167 0.73 23.14 -6.01
N VAL A 168 -0.39 23.82 -6.27
CA VAL A 168 -0.54 25.25 -5.95
C VAL A 168 -0.45 25.49 -4.45
N ILE A 169 -1.17 24.70 -3.64
CA ILE A 169 -1.12 24.82 -2.17
C ILE A 169 0.31 24.52 -1.67
N ALA A 170 1.01 23.56 -2.27
CA ALA A 170 2.38 23.23 -1.91
C ALA A 170 3.35 24.40 -2.11
N LYS A 171 3.31 25.06 -3.27
CA LYS A 171 4.13 26.24 -3.57
C LYS A 171 3.76 27.44 -2.68
N ALA A 172 2.47 27.69 -2.49
CA ALA A 172 2.01 28.77 -1.61
C ALA A 172 2.46 28.54 -0.16
N TRP A 173 2.29 27.32 0.37
CA TRP A 173 2.71 26.98 1.72
C TRP A 173 4.23 27.03 1.90
N MET A 174 4.99 26.60 0.89
CA MET A 174 6.44 26.77 0.85
C MET A 174 6.84 28.23 1.03
N LEU A 175 6.20 29.17 0.30
CA LEU A 175 6.47 30.60 0.44
C LEU A 175 6.07 31.13 1.82
N VAL A 176 4.88 30.75 2.33
CA VAL A 176 4.42 31.14 3.68
C VAL A 176 5.42 30.71 4.76
N GLY A 177 5.96 29.50 4.66
CA GLY A 177 6.98 28.99 5.58
C GLY A 177 8.34 29.68 5.39
N HIS A 178 8.80 29.83 4.14
CA HIS A 178 10.11 30.38 3.82
C HIS A 178 10.24 31.86 4.19
N GLU A 179 9.23 32.66 3.85
CA GLU A 179 9.18 34.10 4.11
C GLU A 179 8.60 34.43 5.50
N ALA A 180 8.31 33.40 6.31
CA ALA A 180 7.70 33.54 7.63
C ALA A 180 6.41 34.38 7.67
N LEU A 181 5.61 34.37 6.59
CA LEU A 181 4.37 35.17 6.48
C LEU A 181 3.33 34.83 7.56
N TRP A 182 3.43 33.65 8.18
CA TRP A 182 2.58 33.27 9.31
C TRP A 182 2.74 34.20 10.53
N THR A 183 3.87 34.93 10.63
CA THR A 183 4.12 35.88 11.74
C THR A 183 3.17 37.07 11.76
N GLU A 184 2.45 37.34 10.66
CA GLU A 184 1.48 38.44 10.57
C GLU A 184 0.20 38.20 11.37
N GLY A 185 -0.08 36.96 11.79
CA GLY A 185 -1.33 36.65 12.49
C GLY A 185 -1.32 35.39 13.37
N PHE A 186 -0.22 34.65 13.43
CA PHE A 186 -0.14 33.38 14.15
C PHE A 186 1.12 33.32 15.03
N ARG A 187 1.06 32.58 16.14
CA ARG A 187 2.19 32.48 17.08
C ARG A 187 3.33 31.63 16.56
N ASN A 188 3.02 30.66 15.70
CA ASN A 188 3.98 29.77 15.05
C ASN A 188 3.39 29.15 13.79
N GLU A 189 4.26 28.55 12.97
CA GLU A 189 3.89 27.87 11.72
C GLU A 189 2.85 26.75 11.95
N GLU A 190 2.94 25.99 13.05
CA GLU A 190 2.00 24.92 13.36
C GLU A 190 0.57 25.44 13.59
N GLU A 191 0.44 26.53 14.32
CA GLU A 191 -0.83 27.19 14.53
C GLU A 191 -1.41 27.66 13.18
N CYS A 192 -0.63 28.38 12.37
CA CYS A 192 -1.05 28.81 11.03
C CYS A 192 -1.51 27.63 10.16
N ALA A 193 -0.73 26.54 10.09
CA ALA A 193 -1.06 25.36 9.31
C ALA A 193 -2.39 24.72 9.74
N ARG A 194 -2.61 24.64 11.06
CA ARG A 194 -3.80 24.05 11.65
C ARG A 194 -5.03 24.94 11.48
N GLU A 195 -4.86 26.25 11.55
CA GLU A 195 -5.91 27.26 11.42
C GLU A 195 -6.37 27.42 9.96
N VAL A 196 -5.42 27.56 9.03
CA VAL A 196 -5.67 27.90 7.63
C VAL A 196 -5.92 26.66 6.77
N LEU A 197 -5.12 25.61 6.94
CA LEU A 197 -5.16 24.42 6.09
C LEU A 197 -5.78 23.19 6.78
N GLY A 198 -6.03 23.25 8.09
CA GLY A 198 -6.47 22.08 8.86
C GLY A 198 -5.44 20.96 8.92
N LEU A 199 -4.16 21.28 8.73
CA LEU A 199 -3.06 20.31 8.68
C LEU A 199 -2.27 20.31 9.99
N SER A 200 -1.75 19.14 10.37
CA SER A 200 -0.69 19.05 11.39
C SER A 200 0.61 19.66 10.87
N LEU A 201 1.50 20.09 11.77
CA LEU A 201 2.84 20.60 11.40
C LEU A 201 3.59 19.62 10.47
N ARG A 202 3.52 18.31 10.74
CA ARG A 202 4.18 17.29 9.90
C ARG A 202 3.63 17.25 8.47
N GLN A 203 2.31 17.39 8.31
CA GLN A 203 1.68 17.45 6.98
C GLN A 203 2.07 18.75 6.27
N ALA A 204 2.06 19.87 6.98
CA ALA A 204 2.45 21.18 6.46
C ALA A 204 3.91 21.21 5.99
N GLN A 205 4.84 20.72 6.80
CA GLN A 205 6.26 20.59 6.42
C GLN A 205 6.46 19.66 5.21
N ARG A 206 5.65 18.60 5.10
CA ARG A 206 5.69 17.74 3.90
C ARG A 206 5.21 18.47 2.67
N LEU A 207 4.19 19.30 2.81
CA LEU A 207 3.64 20.13 1.76
C LEU A 207 4.64 21.22 1.32
N ALA A 208 5.35 21.86 2.26
CA ALA A 208 6.43 22.80 1.98
C ALA A 208 7.58 22.16 1.18
N ARG A 209 8.02 20.96 1.59
CA ARG A 209 9.07 20.20 0.85
C ARG A 209 8.64 19.86 -0.57
N LEU A 210 7.38 19.46 -0.75
CA LEU A 210 6.83 19.28 -2.09
C LEU A 210 6.85 20.61 -2.86
N GLY A 211 6.49 21.72 -2.23
CA GLY A 211 6.57 23.05 -2.85
C GLY A 211 7.95 23.35 -3.42
N TRP A 212 9.01 23.14 -2.63
CA TRP A 212 10.40 23.27 -3.09
C TRP A 212 10.72 22.35 -4.25
N THR A 213 10.29 21.08 -4.18
CA THR A 213 10.47 20.11 -5.28
C THR A 213 9.83 20.61 -6.57
N LEU A 214 8.63 21.18 -6.50
CA LEU A 214 7.89 21.65 -7.67
C LEU A 214 8.40 23.00 -8.20
N ASP A 215 9.07 23.78 -7.36
CA ASP A 215 9.75 25.01 -7.74
C ASP A 215 11.04 24.69 -8.50
N TRP A 216 11.87 23.81 -7.95
CA TRP A 216 13.13 23.38 -8.58
C TRP A 216 12.93 22.48 -9.80
N TYR A 217 11.86 21.68 -9.82
CA TYR A 217 11.59 20.72 -10.89
C TYR A 217 10.14 20.86 -11.43
N PRO A 218 9.87 21.86 -12.29
CA PRO A 218 8.55 22.06 -12.88
C PRO A 218 8.00 20.84 -13.65
N GLU A 219 8.87 19.98 -14.19
CA GLU A 219 8.48 18.72 -14.83
C GLU A 219 7.77 17.75 -13.88
N VAL A 220 8.07 17.80 -12.57
CA VAL A 220 7.38 16.99 -11.55
C VAL A 220 5.94 17.44 -11.39
N GLU A 221 5.66 18.75 -11.48
CA GLU A 221 4.29 19.27 -11.46
C GLU A 221 3.49 18.77 -12.67
N ALA A 222 4.10 18.80 -13.85
CA ALA A 222 3.49 18.28 -15.07
C ALA A 222 3.16 16.79 -14.93
N ALA A 223 4.07 16.00 -14.35
CA ALA A 223 3.84 14.59 -14.08
C ALA A 223 2.68 14.35 -13.09
N ILE A 224 2.57 15.16 -12.01
CA ILE A 224 1.43 15.09 -11.08
C ILE A 224 0.10 15.34 -11.81
N ARG A 225 0.05 16.35 -12.68
CA ARG A 225 -1.16 16.65 -13.46
C ARG A 225 -1.55 15.48 -14.37
N ARG A 226 -0.56 14.81 -14.99
CA ARG A 226 -0.73 13.58 -15.78
C ARG A 226 -1.06 12.33 -14.98
N GLY A 227 -1.09 12.39 -13.65
CA GLY A 227 -1.55 11.28 -12.80
C GLY A 227 -0.50 10.68 -11.88
N LEU A 228 0.74 11.19 -11.85
CA LEU A 228 1.74 10.76 -10.86
C LEU A 228 1.23 11.08 -9.44
N PRO A 229 1.13 10.10 -8.53
CA PRO A 229 0.70 10.35 -7.17
C PRO A 229 1.65 11.32 -6.47
N VAL A 230 1.08 12.33 -5.78
CA VAL A 230 1.82 13.36 -5.04
C VAL A 230 2.86 12.77 -4.08
N ARG A 231 2.55 11.63 -3.44
CA ARG A 231 3.50 10.92 -2.57
C ARG A 231 4.73 10.44 -3.33
N GLN A 232 4.58 9.95 -4.55
CA GLN A 232 5.71 9.47 -5.36
C GLN A 232 6.49 10.63 -5.94
N ALA A 233 5.82 11.72 -6.31
CA ALA A 233 6.48 12.97 -6.69
C ALA A 233 7.37 13.55 -5.56
N ASP A 234 6.86 13.63 -4.32
CA ASP A 234 7.64 14.03 -3.12
C ASP A 234 8.84 13.10 -2.88
N ARG A 235 8.71 11.80 -3.19
CA ARG A 235 9.84 10.86 -3.07
C ARG A 235 10.87 11.03 -4.18
N ILE A 236 10.43 11.19 -5.43
CA ILE A 236 11.31 11.47 -6.58
C ILE A 236 12.12 12.75 -6.32
N GLY A 237 11.50 13.81 -5.77
CA GLY A 237 12.20 15.03 -5.40
C GLY A 237 13.27 14.86 -4.31
N ARG A 238 13.15 13.83 -3.47
CA ARG A 238 14.13 13.55 -2.39
C ARG A 238 15.32 12.73 -2.87
N VAL A 239 15.06 11.72 -3.68
CA VAL A 239 16.11 10.83 -4.19
C VAL A 239 16.74 11.35 -5.48
N GLY A 240 15.98 12.16 -6.22
CA GLY A 240 16.39 12.81 -7.45
C GLY A 240 17.18 14.08 -7.16
N GLY A 241 18.22 14.30 -7.95
CA GLY A 241 18.92 15.56 -8.04
C GLY A 241 18.70 16.20 -9.42
N PRO A 242 19.33 17.36 -9.69
CA PRO A 242 19.17 18.08 -10.97
C PRO A 242 19.43 17.23 -12.22
N SER A 243 20.29 16.20 -12.11
CA SER A 243 20.63 15.30 -13.23
C SER A 243 19.76 14.04 -13.32
N THR A 244 18.95 13.70 -12.32
CA THR A 244 18.26 12.38 -12.24
C THR A 244 16.75 12.47 -12.12
N VAL A 245 16.16 13.63 -11.82
CA VAL A 245 14.69 13.77 -11.71
C VAL A 245 13.99 13.36 -13.00
N ARG A 246 14.51 13.76 -14.17
CA ARG A 246 13.90 13.39 -15.47
C ARG A 246 13.96 11.90 -15.73
N ASP A 247 15.07 11.24 -15.38
CA ASP A 247 15.21 9.79 -15.50
C ASP A 247 14.19 9.07 -14.59
N TRP A 248 13.99 9.56 -13.36
CA TRP A 248 12.96 9.02 -12.46
C TRP A 248 11.54 9.21 -12.98
N LEU A 249 11.24 10.35 -13.62
CA LEU A 249 9.96 10.57 -14.27
C LEU A 249 9.77 9.63 -15.47
N ALA A 250 10.81 9.39 -16.27
CA ALA A 250 10.78 8.42 -17.35
C ALA A 250 10.54 6.99 -16.81
N VAL A 251 11.18 6.60 -15.71
CA VAL A 251 10.88 5.33 -15.04
C VAL A 251 9.44 5.29 -14.56
N ALA A 252 8.93 6.34 -13.94
CA ALA A 252 7.56 6.42 -13.42
C ALA A 252 6.48 6.23 -14.51
N GLU A 253 6.73 6.69 -15.73
CA GLU A 253 5.84 6.49 -16.88
C GLU A 253 5.87 5.03 -17.39
N ARG A 254 6.93 4.28 -17.07
CA ARG A 254 7.19 2.92 -17.57
C ARG A 254 6.98 1.82 -16.55
N VAL A 255 6.56 2.13 -15.33
CA VAL A 255 6.35 1.13 -14.26
C VAL A 255 5.02 1.33 -13.54
N GLY A 256 4.52 0.27 -12.89
CA GLY A 256 3.35 0.38 -12.03
C GLY A 256 3.65 1.14 -10.73
N ARG A 257 2.63 1.70 -10.07
CA ARG A 257 2.78 2.43 -8.80
C ARG A 257 3.60 1.67 -7.76
N ARG A 258 3.29 0.39 -7.57
CA ARG A 258 3.98 -0.47 -6.60
C ARG A 258 5.45 -0.65 -6.95
N GLU A 259 5.75 -0.73 -8.24
CA GLU A 259 7.10 -0.91 -8.74
C GLU A 259 7.94 0.36 -8.56
N LEU A 260 7.37 1.53 -8.87
CA LEU A 260 8.01 2.81 -8.58
C LEU A 260 8.29 2.98 -7.09
N ASP A 261 7.34 2.58 -6.22
CA ASP A 261 7.57 2.64 -4.78
C ASP A 261 8.76 1.79 -4.34
N ARG A 262 8.96 0.60 -4.95
CA ARG A 262 10.11 -0.26 -4.67
C ARG A 262 11.39 0.33 -5.21
N ALA A 263 11.41 0.78 -6.46
CA ALA A 263 12.58 1.41 -7.08
C ALA A 263 13.10 2.58 -6.22
N LEU A 264 12.18 3.40 -5.71
CA LEU A 264 12.50 4.51 -4.81
C LEU A 264 12.87 4.06 -3.39
N ASP A 265 12.40 2.90 -2.93
CA ASP A 265 12.82 2.32 -1.63
C ASP A 265 14.26 1.78 -1.73
N ASP A 266 14.60 1.16 -2.87
CA ASP A 266 15.92 0.57 -3.14
C ASP A 266 17.04 1.61 -3.24
N VAL A 267 16.71 2.86 -3.56
CA VAL A 267 17.69 3.95 -3.49
C VAL A 267 18.18 4.15 -2.06
N GLY A 268 17.27 4.12 -1.07
CA GLY A 268 17.60 4.40 0.33
C GLY A 268 18.41 5.71 0.49
N ASP A 269 19.56 5.61 1.16
CA ASP A 269 20.56 6.68 1.29
C ASP A 269 21.66 6.61 0.21
N GLY A 270 21.54 5.68 -0.74
CA GLY A 270 22.49 5.43 -1.81
C GLY A 270 22.25 6.27 -3.08
N PRO A 271 23.11 6.12 -4.10
CA PRO A 271 22.96 6.86 -5.35
C PRO A 271 21.78 6.33 -6.19
N SER A 272 21.04 7.25 -6.82
CA SER A 272 19.96 6.90 -7.76
C SER A 272 20.45 6.15 -9.01
N ARG A 273 21.70 6.40 -9.44
CA ARG A 273 22.16 6.04 -10.80
C ARG A 273 22.15 4.53 -11.09
N PRO A 274 22.64 3.64 -10.21
CA PRO A 274 22.59 2.20 -10.45
C PRO A 274 21.16 1.66 -10.65
N ILE A 275 20.20 2.19 -9.88
CA ILE A 275 18.79 1.80 -10.01
C ILE A 275 18.23 2.30 -11.34
N LEU A 276 18.47 3.56 -11.69
CA LEU A 276 18.04 4.15 -12.96
C LEU A 276 18.62 3.41 -14.18
N ASP A 277 19.89 3.03 -14.15
CA ASP A 277 20.53 2.27 -15.23
C ASP A 277 19.89 0.88 -15.39
N ALA A 278 19.58 0.19 -14.29
CA ALA A 278 18.89 -1.11 -14.33
C ALA A 278 17.48 -1.01 -14.94
N TYR A 279 16.71 0.03 -14.59
CA TYR A 279 15.39 0.27 -15.19
C TYR A 279 15.50 0.72 -16.64
N SER A 280 16.47 1.58 -16.98
CA SER A 280 16.69 2.03 -18.36
C SER A 280 16.97 0.86 -19.28
N GLU A 281 17.81 -0.08 -18.85
CA GLU A 281 18.10 -1.31 -19.58
C GLU A 281 16.84 -2.19 -19.73
N ALA A 282 16.08 -2.39 -18.65
CA ALA A 282 14.83 -3.14 -18.71
C ALA A 282 13.80 -2.51 -19.66
N ILE A 283 13.67 -1.19 -19.64
CA ILE A 283 12.78 -0.43 -20.53
C ILE A 283 13.20 -0.59 -21.98
N ARG A 284 14.50 -0.52 -22.27
CA ARG A 284 15.05 -0.74 -23.62
C ARG A 284 14.72 -2.15 -24.12
N LEU A 285 14.98 -3.17 -23.30
CA LEU A 285 14.66 -4.56 -23.61
C LEU A 285 13.15 -4.79 -23.85
N ALA A 286 12.30 -4.24 -22.98
CA ALA A 286 10.85 -4.35 -23.13
C ALA A 286 10.32 -3.63 -24.37
N THR A 287 10.90 -2.47 -24.70
CA THR A 287 10.56 -1.72 -25.91
C THR A 287 10.85 -2.51 -27.17
N SER A 288 12.01 -3.18 -27.23
CA SER A 288 12.37 -4.02 -28.37
C SER A 288 11.54 -5.31 -28.46
N ALA A 289 11.20 -5.92 -27.32
CA ALA A 289 10.55 -7.24 -27.30
C ALA A 289 9.02 -7.21 -27.35
N VAL A 290 8.41 -6.12 -26.85
CA VAL A 290 6.95 -6.01 -26.68
C VAL A 290 6.42 -4.74 -27.34
N GLY A 291 7.09 -3.61 -27.14
CA GLY A 291 6.76 -2.34 -27.79
C GLY A 291 6.93 -1.12 -26.88
N PRO A 292 6.82 0.10 -27.44
CA PRO A 292 7.10 1.34 -26.74
C PRO A 292 6.12 1.65 -25.59
N GLU A 293 4.99 0.96 -25.49
CA GLU A 293 4.00 1.12 -24.41
C GLU A 293 4.15 0.08 -23.28
N ALA A 294 5.02 -0.92 -23.46
CA ALA A 294 5.19 -2.00 -22.49
C ALA A 294 5.84 -1.54 -21.17
N ARG A 295 5.11 -1.62 -20.07
CA ARG A 295 5.67 -1.34 -18.75
C ARG A 295 6.64 -2.43 -18.33
N VAL A 296 7.49 -2.12 -17.36
CA VAL A 296 8.46 -3.06 -16.82
C VAL A 296 8.27 -3.27 -15.32
N ALA A 297 8.63 -4.46 -14.87
CA ALA A 297 8.87 -4.75 -13.46
C ALA A 297 10.15 -5.58 -13.35
N LEU A 298 11.05 -5.16 -12.46
CA LEU A 298 12.28 -5.88 -12.17
C LEU A 298 12.03 -6.96 -11.11
N PRO A 299 12.93 -7.96 -10.99
CA PRO A 299 12.90 -8.88 -9.87
C PRO A 299 13.21 -8.11 -8.58
N HIS A 300 12.43 -8.37 -7.54
CA HIS A 300 12.62 -7.76 -6.23
C HIS A 300 13.01 -8.84 -5.23
N PRO A 301 14.32 -9.08 -5.03
CA PRO A 301 14.75 -9.95 -3.96
C PRO A 301 14.25 -9.39 -2.62
N ASP A 302 14.23 -10.23 -1.59
CA ASP A 302 13.89 -9.71 -0.27
C ASP A 302 14.98 -8.70 0.11
N PRO A 303 14.60 -7.48 0.53
CA PRO A 303 15.60 -6.54 0.99
C PRO A 303 16.35 -7.22 2.15
N PRO A 304 17.68 -7.06 2.23
CA PRO A 304 18.42 -7.51 3.40
C PRO A 304 17.75 -6.94 4.64
N LEU A 305 17.70 -7.72 5.72
CA LEU A 305 17.15 -7.23 6.97
C LEU A 305 17.97 -6.01 7.39
N ALA A 306 17.36 -4.83 7.33
CA ALA A 306 18.06 -3.58 7.58
C ALA A 306 18.72 -3.61 8.97
N PRO A 307 19.94 -3.09 9.17
CA PRO A 307 20.57 -3.12 10.49
C PRO A 307 19.90 -2.18 11.52
N LEU A 308 18.91 -1.40 11.10
CA LEU A 308 18.24 -0.41 11.96
C LEU A 308 17.57 -1.06 13.18
N PRO A 309 17.56 -0.44 14.36
CA PRO A 309 16.83 -0.99 15.49
C PRO A 309 15.32 -1.08 15.22
N VAL A 310 14.70 -2.15 15.66
CA VAL A 310 13.24 -2.33 15.63
C VAL A 310 12.64 -1.76 16.91
N ARG A 311 11.74 -0.77 16.78
CA ARG A 311 10.94 -0.29 17.90
C ARG A 311 9.67 -1.12 18.05
N ALA A 312 9.48 -1.75 19.21
CA ALA A 312 8.33 -2.63 19.49
C ALA A 312 8.04 -2.76 20.99
N PRO A 313 6.86 -3.25 21.39
CA PRO A 313 6.60 -3.64 22.78
C PRO A 313 7.55 -4.75 23.25
N ALA A 314 7.93 -4.74 24.54
CA ALA A 314 8.83 -5.72 25.16
C ALA A 314 8.47 -7.19 24.84
N GLU A 315 7.18 -7.49 24.86
CA GLU A 315 6.62 -8.82 24.61
C GLU A 315 6.79 -9.33 23.17
N LEU A 316 7.12 -8.46 22.21
CA LEU A 316 7.17 -8.87 20.81
C LEU A 316 8.36 -9.79 20.54
N LEU A 317 9.49 -9.60 21.22
CA LEU A 317 10.66 -10.47 21.04
C LEU A 317 10.38 -11.92 21.47
N PRO A 318 9.91 -12.22 22.71
CA PRO A 318 9.57 -13.58 23.10
C PRO A 318 8.43 -14.16 22.25
N ALA A 319 7.44 -13.36 21.86
CA ALA A 319 6.39 -13.79 20.95
C ALA A 319 6.93 -14.19 19.57
N ALA A 320 7.86 -13.41 19.01
CA ALA A 320 8.48 -13.70 17.72
C ALA A 320 9.35 -14.96 17.77
N ARG A 321 10.11 -15.18 18.86
CA ARG A 321 10.88 -16.42 19.07
C ARG A 321 9.96 -17.65 19.08
N TRP A 322 8.94 -17.62 19.93
CA TRP A 322 7.93 -18.69 20.01
C TRP A 322 7.26 -18.94 18.65
N TRP A 323 6.90 -17.87 17.93
CA TRP A 323 6.26 -17.96 16.63
C TRP A 323 7.14 -18.69 15.61
N LEU A 324 8.44 -18.34 15.53
CA LEU A 324 9.38 -18.95 14.60
C LEU A 324 9.71 -20.41 14.95
N GLU A 325 9.65 -20.76 16.24
CA GLU A 325 9.85 -22.14 16.70
C GLU A 325 8.64 -23.02 16.41
N THR A 326 7.44 -22.48 16.64
CA THR A 326 6.17 -23.22 16.67
C THR A 326 5.46 -23.25 15.32
N VAL A 327 5.39 -22.11 14.63
CA VAL A 327 4.62 -21.98 13.38
C VAL A 327 5.52 -22.28 12.20
N ARG A 328 5.33 -23.45 11.57
CA ARG A 328 6.07 -23.86 10.37
C ARG A 328 5.12 -24.13 9.21
N ILE A 329 5.28 -23.39 8.12
CA ILE A 329 4.54 -23.67 6.89
C ILE A 329 5.07 -24.99 6.31
N PRO A 330 4.23 -26.03 6.12
CA PRO A 330 4.70 -27.30 5.59
C PRO A 330 5.26 -27.14 4.19
N ALA A 331 6.40 -27.79 3.95
CA ALA A 331 7.04 -27.83 2.65
C ALA A 331 6.09 -28.36 1.57
N LYS A 332 6.20 -27.83 0.36
CA LYS A 332 5.41 -28.21 -0.80
C LYS A 332 6.18 -29.19 -1.66
N SER A 333 5.44 -30.07 -2.33
CA SER A 333 5.97 -31.05 -3.28
C SER A 333 5.38 -30.81 -4.68
N GLY A 334 6.07 -31.32 -5.70
CA GLY A 334 5.68 -31.17 -7.10
C GLY A 334 5.47 -29.72 -7.50
N PHE A 335 4.46 -29.47 -8.34
CA PHE A 335 4.15 -28.13 -8.87
C PHE A 335 3.80 -27.09 -7.78
N ALA A 336 3.34 -27.53 -6.61
CA ALA A 336 3.03 -26.61 -5.51
C ALA A 336 4.28 -25.89 -4.94
N ARG A 337 5.50 -26.38 -5.23
CA ARG A 337 6.77 -25.71 -4.89
C ARG A 337 6.92 -24.33 -5.53
N VAL A 338 6.18 -24.03 -6.61
CA VAL A 338 6.07 -22.68 -7.18
C VAL A 338 5.69 -21.65 -6.11
N LYS A 339 4.81 -22.01 -5.17
CA LYS A 339 4.42 -21.14 -4.06
C LYS A 339 5.59 -20.79 -3.15
N GLU A 340 6.52 -21.72 -2.94
CA GLU A 340 7.68 -21.53 -2.06
C GLU A 340 8.77 -20.70 -2.72
N ARG A 341 9.08 -21.02 -3.99
CA ARG A 341 9.96 -20.21 -4.84
C ARG A 341 9.53 -18.75 -4.81
N ASP A 342 8.23 -18.52 -4.99
CA ASP A 342 7.64 -17.19 -5.01
C ASP A 342 7.27 -16.67 -3.61
N ARG A 343 7.74 -17.32 -2.53
CA ARG A 343 7.59 -16.91 -1.12
C ARG A 343 6.15 -16.58 -0.72
N HIS A 344 5.20 -17.36 -1.21
CA HIS A 344 3.77 -17.19 -1.00
C HIS A 344 3.29 -15.79 -1.40
N ARG A 345 3.89 -15.19 -2.43
CA ARG A 345 3.58 -13.86 -2.97
C ARG A 345 3.09 -13.98 -4.41
N CYS A 346 1.99 -13.29 -4.71
CA CYS A 346 1.48 -13.15 -6.07
C CYS A 346 2.48 -12.39 -6.93
N GLN A 347 2.86 -13.00 -8.06
CA GLN A 347 3.82 -12.49 -9.03
C GLN A 347 3.19 -11.57 -10.09
N ASN A 348 1.87 -11.35 -10.05
CA ASN A 348 1.27 -10.25 -10.80
C ASN A 348 1.91 -8.93 -10.32
N PRO A 349 2.58 -8.17 -11.21
CA PRO A 349 3.38 -7.01 -10.82
C PRO A 349 2.54 -5.87 -10.20
N GLU A 350 1.23 -5.82 -10.47
CA GLU A 350 0.31 -4.82 -9.89
C GLU A 350 -0.37 -5.28 -8.59
N CYS A 351 -0.23 -6.55 -8.17
CA CYS A 351 -0.88 -7.09 -6.98
C CYS A 351 0.05 -7.16 -5.76
N GLY A 352 1.02 -8.06 -5.80
CA GLY A 352 1.95 -8.30 -4.68
C GLY A 352 1.30 -8.76 -3.36
N ARG A 353 0.08 -9.32 -3.39
CA ARG A 353 -0.53 -9.96 -2.21
C ARG A 353 0.31 -11.15 -1.76
N GLN A 354 0.50 -11.31 -0.46
CA GLN A 354 1.29 -12.40 0.13
C GLN A 354 0.44 -13.12 1.20
N SER A 355 0.27 -14.43 1.08
CA SER A 355 -0.60 -15.23 1.97
C SER A 355 -0.48 -16.74 1.75
N LEU A 356 -0.92 -17.57 2.70
CA LEU A 356 -1.02 -19.03 2.52
C LEU A 356 -1.95 -19.46 1.36
N ARG A 357 -2.90 -18.60 0.98
CA ARG A 357 -3.90 -18.79 -0.09
C ARG A 357 -3.38 -18.48 -1.51
N ILE A 358 -2.08 -18.25 -1.66
CA ILE A 358 -1.48 -18.18 -2.99
C ILE A 358 -1.59 -19.55 -3.67
N GLU A 359 -1.87 -19.54 -4.97
CA GLU A 359 -2.06 -20.72 -5.81
C GLU A 359 -0.96 -20.73 -6.89
N ALA A 360 -0.52 -21.92 -7.30
CA ALA A 360 0.39 -22.09 -8.42
C ALA A 360 -0.43 -22.18 -9.71
N HIS A 361 0.02 -21.47 -10.74
CA HIS A 361 -0.62 -21.44 -12.05
C HIS A 361 0.40 -21.80 -13.13
N HIS A 362 0.02 -22.65 -14.07
CA HIS A 362 0.86 -23.00 -15.22
C HIS A 362 0.83 -21.88 -16.27
N LEU A 363 2.00 -21.43 -16.76
CA LEU A 363 2.11 -20.43 -17.82
C LEU A 363 1.72 -21.01 -19.19
N VAL A 364 2.13 -22.26 -19.45
CA VAL A 364 1.60 -23.10 -20.53
C VAL A 364 0.71 -24.15 -19.88
N MET A 365 -0.56 -24.20 -20.27
CA MET A 365 -1.54 -25.08 -19.64
C MET A 365 -1.15 -26.55 -19.82
N ARG A 366 -1.40 -27.39 -18.81
CA ARG A 366 -1.18 -28.85 -18.91
C ARG A 366 -1.96 -29.49 -20.05
N SER A 367 -3.17 -29.01 -20.32
CA SER A 367 -4.00 -29.46 -21.45
C SER A 367 -3.37 -29.16 -22.81
N GLU A 368 -2.41 -28.24 -22.86
CA GLU A 368 -1.66 -27.82 -24.05
C GLU A 368 -0.23 -28.37 -24.04
N GLY A 369 0.07 -29.34 -23.16
CA GLY A 369 1.39 -29.98 -23.06
C GLY A 369 2.39 -29.27 -22.13
N GLY A 370 1.96 -28.28 -21.34
CA GLY A 370 2.82 -27.62 -20.36
C GLY A 370 3.31 -28.57 -19.25
N SER A 371 4.57 -28.42 -18.85
CA SER A 371 5.23 -29.23 -17.81
C SER A 371 4.83 -28.82 -16.39
N ASP A 372 5.04 -29.70 -15.41
CA ASP A 372 4.94 -29.39 -13.97
C ASP A 372 6.26 -28.82 -13.39
N GLU A 373 7.22 -28.49 -14.26
CA GLU A 373 8.46 -27.83 -13.87
C GLU A 373 8.21 -26.43 -13.31
N LEU A 374 9.08 -26.00 -12.38
CA LEU A 374 8.94 -24.71 -11.71
C LEU A 374 8.92 -23.56 -12.70
N ASP A 375 9.72 -23.61 -13.76
CA ASP A 375 9.80 -22.52 -14.74
C ASP A 375 8.53 -22.31 -15.55
N ASN A 376 7.69 -23.35 -15.69
CA ASN A 376 6.34 -23.23 -16.24
C ASN A 376 5.31 -22.76 -15.19
N GLY A 377 5.72 -22.45 -13.97
CA GLY A 377 4.83 -22.05 -12.88
C GLY A 377 4.96 -20.58 -12.49
N VAL A 378 3.84 -19.97 -12.11
CA VAL A 378 3.77 -18.65 -11.50
C VAL A 378 2.82 -18.65 -10.31
N ALA A 379 3.22 -18.02 -9.21
CA ALA A 379 2.35 -17.87 -8.05
C ALA A 379 1.36 -16.70 -8.23
N ALA A 380 0.07 -16.97 -8.05
CA ALA A 380 -0.99 -15.98 -8.14
C ALA A 380 -1.91 -16.01 -6.91
N CYS A 381 -2.41 -14.85 -6.47
CA CYS A 381 -3.47 -14.86 -5.47
C CYS A 381 -4.78 -15.34 -6.09
N ARG A 382 -5.69 -15.93 -5.30
CA ARG A 382 -6.96 -16.46 -5.79
C ARG A 382 -7.76 -15.50 -6.70
N VAL A 383 -7.68 -14.19 -6.46
CA VAL A 383 -8.32 -13.19 -7.34
C VAL A 383 -7.62 -13.11 -8.70
N CYS A 384 -6.30 -12.90 -8.71
CA CYS A 384 -5.52 -12.85 -9.95
C CYS A 384 -5.55 -14.19 -10.69
N HIS A 385 -5.57 -15.30 -9.97
CA HIS A 385 -5.62 -16.63 -10.54
C HIS A 385 -6.99 -16.95 -11.15
N LEU A 386 -8.04 -16.99 -10.32
CA LEU A 386 -9.35 -17.45 -10.76
C LEU A 386 -10.11 -16.41 -11.57
N ARG A 387 -10.12 -15.14 -11.14
CA ARG A 387 -10.87 -14.07 -11.82
C ARG A 387 -10.06 -13.36 -12.90
N GLY A 388 -8.74 -13.36 -12.75
CA GLY A 388 -7.80 -12.78 -13.70
C GLY A 388 -7.49 -13.76 -14.82
N LEU A 389 -6.61 -14.74 -14.54
CA LEU A 389 -6.07 -15.68 -15.53
C LEU A 389 -7.16 -16.62 -16.07
N HIS A 390 -7.82 -17.41 -15.22
CA HIS A 390 -8.92 -18.28 -15.67
C HIS A 390 -10.16 -17.51 -16.14
N GLY A 391 -10.33 -16.28 -15.65
CA GLY A 391 -11.44 -15.40 -16.04
C GLY A 391 -11.19 -14.61 -17.33
N GLY A 392 -10.06 -14.78 -18.01
CA GLY A 392 -9.73 -14.09 -19.26
C GLY A 392 -9.50 -12.57 -19.11
N ARG A 393 -9.35 -12.07 -17.89
CA ARG A 393 -9.05 -10.64 -17.62
C ARG A 393 -7.57 -10.34 -17.55
N LEU A 394 -6.75 -11.37 -17.37
CA LEU A 394 -5.30 -11.32 -17.37
C LEU A 394 -4.77 -12.48 -18.23
N THR A 395 -3.64 -12.27 -18.90
CA THR A 395 -2.81 -13.36 -19.44
C THR A 395 -1.39 -13.24 -18.89
N ALA A 396 -0.69 -14.37 -18.79
CA ALA A 396 0.69 -14.42 -18.36
C ALA A 396 1.45 -15.39 -19.27
N ARG A 397 2.48 -14.90 -19.98
CA ARG A 397 3.26 -15.68 -20.94
C ARG A 397 4.74 -15.61 -20.60
N ALA A 398 5.41 -16.76 -20.51
CA ALA A 398 6.86 -16.80 -20.38
C ALA A 398 7.54 -16.24 -21.64
N MET A 399 8.62 -15.48 -21.45
CA MET A 399 9.45 -14.92 -22.50
C MET A 399 10.93 -15.02 -22.10
N ASP A 400 11.81 -15.14 -23.09
CA ASP A 400 13.22 -14.79 -22.95
C ASP A 400 13.44 -13.45 -23.64
N VAL A 401 13.96 -12.47 -22.89
CA VAL A 401 14.25 -11.14 -23.41
C VAL A 401 15.68 -10.77 -23.05
N GLY A 402 16.56 -10.85 -24.05
CA GLY A 402 17.99 -10.52 -23.88
C GLY A 402 18.73 -11.51 -22.99
N GLY A 403 18.40 -12.81 -23.05
CA GLY A 403 19.00 -13.85 -22.20
C GLY A 403 18.47 -13.84 -20.77
N ARG A 404 17.35 -13.14 -20.52
CA ARG A 404 16.71 -13.04 -19.20
C ARG A 404 15.30 -13.58 -19.30
N GLY A 405 14.97 -14.50 -18.38
CA GLY A 405 13.60 -14.96 -18.21
C GLY A 405 12.68 -13.81 -17.77
N ALA A 406 11.53 -13.71 -18.41
CA ALA A 406 10.50 -12.73 -18.09
C ALA A 406 9.10 -13.33 -18.25
N ILE A 407 8.11 -12.69 -17.66
CA ILE A 407 6.69 -12.98 -17.85
C ILE A 407 6.02 -11.72 -18.40
N LEU A 408 5.46 -11.82 -19.60
CA LEU A 408 4.59 -10.78 -20.14
C LEU A 408 3.19 -10.97 -19.56
N TRP A 409 2.79 -10.01 -18.75
CA TRP A 409 1.43 -9.89 -18.25
C TRP A 409 0.64 -8.95 -19.16
N THR A 410 -0.56 -9.37 -19.58
CA THR A 410 -1.48 -8.51 -20.36
C THR A 410 -2.83 -8.40 -19.63
N TRP A 411 -3.37 -7.19 -19.55
CA TRP A 411 -4.68 -6.91 -18.97
C TRP A 411 -5.74 -6.79 -20.07
N ALA A 412 -7.01 -6.96 -19.70
CA ALA A 412 -8.14 -6.83 -20.62
C ALA A 412 -8.23 -5.46 -21.33
N ASP A 413 -7.67 -4.41 -20.73
CA ASP A 413 -7.60 -3.06 -21.31
C ASP A 413 -6.39 -2.86 -22.25
N GLY A 414 -5.65 -3.94 -22.58
CA GLY A 414 -4.50 -3.92 -23.46
C GLY A 414 -3.19 -3.52 -22.79
N ARG A 415 -3.20 -3.10 -21.51
CA ARG A 415 -1.95 -2.80 -20.79
C ARG A 415 -1.06 -4.03 -20.71
N GLN A 416 0.23 -3.81 -20.91
CA GLN A 416 1.25 -4.86 -20.87
C GLN A 416 2.35 -4.51 -19.87
N VAL A 417 2.76 -5.50 -19.08
CA VAL A 417 3.89 -5.41 -18.15
C VAL A 417 4.82 -6.59 -18.38
N LEU A 418 6.06 -6.31 -18.80
CA LEU A 418 7.13 -7.30 -18.85
C LEU A 418 7.81 -7.39 -17.49
N ALA A 419 7.50 -8.45 -16.74
CA ALA A 419 8.07 -8.71 -15.43
C ALA A 419 9.28 -9.65 -15.54
N PHE A 420 10.48 -9.12 -15.34
CA PHE A 420 11.71 -9.91 -15.34
C PHE A 420 11.76 -10.83 -14.12
N ARG A 421 12.31 -12.04 -14.31
CA ARG A 421 12.53 -13.02 -13.25
C ARG A 421 13.97 -12.93 -12.74
N GLU A 422 14.18 -13.38 -11.50
CA GLU A 422 15.55 -13.61 -11.01
C GLU A 422 16.24 -14.60 -11.95
N VAL A 423 17.50 -14.35 -12.27
CA VAL A 423 18.33 -15.32 -12.99
C VAL A 423 18.52 -16.48 -12.03
N SER A 424 18.01 -17.67 -12.37
CA SER A 424 18.28 -18.87 -11.58
C SER A 424 19.80 -19.05 -11.51
N THR A 425 20.39 -18.79 -10.34
CA THR A 425 21.83 -19.02 -10.09
C THR A 425 22.13 -20.50 -9.82
N GLU A 426 21.20 -21.41 -10.11
CA GLU A 426 21.41 -22.85 -9.98
C GLU A 426 22.05 -23.37 -11.29
N HIS A 427 23.38 -23.51 -11.25
CA HIS A 427 24.13 -24.56 -11.93
C HIS A 427 24.79 -25.41 -10.85
#